data_AF-A0A0B1RZ85-F1
#
_entry.id   AF-A0A0B1RZ85-F1
#
_cell.length_a   1.000
_cell.length_b   1.000
_cell.length_c   1.000
_cell.angle_alpha   90.00
_cell.angle_beta   90.00
_cell.angle_gamma   90.00
#
_symmetry.space_group_name_H-M   'P 1'
#
loop_
_entity.id
_entity.type
_entity.pdbx_description
1 polymer ?
#
loop_
_entity_poly.entity_id
_entity_poly.type
_entity_poly.pdbx_seq_one_letter_code
_entity_poly.pdbx_strand_id
1 'polypeptide(L)'
;MSRDFISIPVDAHSLRLLSQLLRIEKLDQNEEQKKYASLVWEVFTNYIERMESLGKKIVFLLTEQQLTPSSLILEALVFILARSTDENVKTEMLNLGILQYIVGKVEKIVLRLLHDKLSESDTIQQLVVLERCFRILESVGF
;
A
#
# COMPACT_ATOMS: atom_id res chain seq x y z
N MET A 1 6.12 -9.41 9.23
CA MET A 1 4.78 -10.03 9.36
C MET A 1 4.20 -10.41 8.00
N SER A 2 3.83 -9.48 7.11
CA SER A 2 3.45 -9.80 5.70
C SER A 2 4.66 -10.12 4.80
N ARG A 3 5.68 -10.79 5.31
CA ARG A 3 6.86 -11.28 4.55
C ARG A 3 7.46 -12.53 5.17
N ASP A 4 7.02 -12.87 6.39
CA ASP A 4 7.27 -14.17 6.98
C ASP A 4 6.50 -15.22 6.18
N PHE A 5 7.01 -16.45 6.10
CA PHE A 5 6.43 -17.57 5.34
C PHE A 5 5.00 -17.98 5.78
N ILE A 6 4.41 -17.23 6.71
CA ILE A 6 3.08 -17.40 7.24
C ILE A 6 2.21 -16.36 6.56
N SER A 7 1.43 -16.79 5.56
CA SER A 7 0.27 -16.04 5.08
C SER A 7 -0.54 -15.61 6.30
N ILE A 8 -0.66 -14.31 6.56
CA ILE A 8 -1.59 -13.82 7.57
C ILE A 8 -2.97 -14.16 7.03
N PRO A 9 -3.74 -15.05 7.68
CA PRO A 9 -5.11 -15.32 7.26
C PRO A 9 -5.87 -14.00 7.37
N VAL A 10 -6.42 -13.53 6.25
CA VAL A 10 -7.18 -12.28 6.22
C VAL A 10 -8.65 -12.65 6.18
N ASP A 11 -9.32 -12.49 7.31
CA ASP A 11 -10.76 -12.68 7.42
C ASP A 11 -11.52 -11.40 7.04
N ALA A 12 -12.86 -11.50 7.00
CA ALA A 12 -13.73 -10.37 6.67
C ALA A 12 -13.55 -9.17 7.63
N HIS A 13 -13.25 -9.42 8.90
CA HIS A 13 -13.00 -8.35 9.87
C HIS A 13 -11.70 -7.61 9.58
N SER A 14 -10.64 -8.35 9.28
CA SER A 14 -9.34 -7.79 8.88
C SER A 14 -9.48 -7.00 7.58
N LEU A 15 -10.18 -7.54 6.56
CA LEU A 15 -10.45 -6.80 5.31
C LEU A 15 -11.25 -5.52 5.55
N ARG A 16 -12.21 -5.52 6.49
CA ARG A 16 -12.96 -4.32 6.83
C ARG A 16 -12.07 -3.24 7.44
N LEU A 17 -11.16 -3.60 8.34
CA LEU A 17 -10.17 -2.68 8.89
C LEU A 17 -9.25 -2.15 7.78
N LEU A 18 -8.76 -3.02 6.89
CA LEU A 18 -7.95 -2.62 5.75
C LEU A 18 -8.70 -1.62 4.86
N SER A 19 -9.99 -1.84 4.58
CA SER A 19 -10.84 -0.91 3.81
C SER A 19 -10.94 0.47 4.48
N GLN A 20 -11.08 0.51 5.81
CA GLN A 20 -11.13 1.78 6.55
C GLN A 20 -9.79 2.52 6.49
N LEU A 21 -8.68 1.83 6.73
CA LEU A 21 -7.33 2.42 6.70
C LEU A 21 -6.93 2.86 5.29
N LEU A 22 -7.35 2.12 4.27
CA LEU A 22 -7.09 2.42 2.86
C LEU A 22 -7.60 3.81 2.45
N ARG A 23 -8.69 4.28 3.08
CA ARG A 23 -9.30 5.59 2.80
C ARG A 23 -8.55 6.76 3.44
N ILE A 24 -7.60 6.51 4.34
CA ILE A 24 -6.81 7.54 5.02
C ILE A 24 -5.58 7.88 4.17
N GLU A 25 -5.78 8.71 3.14
CA GLU A 25 -4.72 9.12 2.20
C GLU A 25 -3.79 10.20 2.75
N LYS A 26 -4.21 10.91 3.79
CA LYS A 26 -3.45 11.97 4.43
C LYS A 26 -3.62 11.85 5.93
N LEU A 27 -2.52 12.01 6.63
CA LEU A 27 -2.53 12.22 8.07
C LEU A 27 -2.54 13.73 8.33
N ASP A 28 -3.17 14.13 9.42
CA ASP A 28 -2.96 15.46 9.95
C ASP A 28 -1.46 15.67 10.22
N GLN A 29 -1.00 16.91 10.07
CA GLN A 29 0.42 17.25 10.19
C GLN A 29 0.73 18.00 11.48
N ASN A 30 0.07 17.63 12.57
CA ASN A 30 0.45 18.18 13.87
C ASN A 30 1.80 17.62 14.32
N GLU A 31 2.46 18.32 15.25
CA GLU A 31 3.82 17.95 15.70
C GLU A 31 3.88 16.54 16.32
N GLU A 32 2.80 16.09 16.95
CA GLU A 32 2.71 14.77 17.55
C GLU A 32 2.65 13.66 16.48
N GLN A 33 1.87 13.85 15.41
CA GLN A 33 1.77 12.90 14.30
C GLN A 33 3.06 12.86 13.47
N LYS A 34 3.73 14.00 13.27
CA LYS A 34 5.06 14.01 12.65
C LYS A 34 6.05 13.16 13.45
N LYS A 35 6.06 13.32 14.77
CA LYS A 35 6.90 12.51 15.67
C LYS A 35 6.61 11.01 15.52
N TYR A 36 5.33 10.62 15.46
CA TYR A 36 4.95 9.21 15.27
C TYR A 36 5.31 8.68 13.89
N ALA A 37 5.12 9.47 12.82
CA ALA A 37 5.52 9.09 11.47
C ALA A 37 7.04 8.83 11.40
N SER A 38 7.85 9.71 11.99
CA SER A 38 9.31 9.53 12.06
C SER A 38 9.72 8.30 12.88
N LEU A 39 9.05 8.03 14.00
CA LEU A 39 9.27 6.80 14.79
C LEU A 39 8.98 5.54 13.97
N VAL A 40 7.85 5.51 13.25
CA VAL A 40 7.50 4.37 12.41
C VAL A 40 8.49 4.23 11.25
N TRP A 41 8.90 5.35 10.65
CA TRP A 41 9.90 5.37 9.60
C TRP A 41 11.24 4.80 10.08
N GLU A 42 11.71 5.21 11.25
CA GLU A 42 12.94 4.68 11.88
C GLU A 42 12.87 3.16 12.08
N VAL A 43 11.71 2.63 12.50
CA VAL A 43 11.50 1.18 12.60
C VAL A 43 11.65 0.49 11.24
N PHE A 44 11.10 1.06 10.16
CA PHE A 44 11.26 0.52 8.81
C PHE A 44 12.72 0.57 8.35
N THR A 45 13.40 1.70 8.53
CA THR A 45 14.81 1.86 8.17
C THR A 45 15.69 0.84 8.89
N ASN A 46 15.56 0.73 10.22
CA ASN A 46 16.29 -0.24 11.02
C ASN A 46 16.03 -1.69 10.58
N TYR A 47 14.78 -2.01 10.22
CA TYR A 47 14.44 -3.33 9.69
C TYR A 47 15.09 -3.60 8.33
N ILE A 48 15.05 -2.62 7.42
CA ILE A 48 15.65 -2.74 6.09
C ILE A 48 17.16 -2.94 6.21
N GLU A 49 17.85 -2.08 6.96
CA GLU A 49 19.30 -2.19 7.17
C GLU A 49 19.70 -3.54 7.78
N ARG A 50 18.94 -3.99 8.78
CA ARG A 50 19.16 -5.33 9.37
C ARG A 50 18.99 -6.44 8.34
N MET A 51 17.99 -6.37 7.49
CA MET A 51 17.75 -7.41 6.49
C MET A 51 18.78 -7.39 5.36
N GLU A 52 19.23 -6.21 4.95
CA GLU A 52 20.28 -6.04 3.96
C GLU A 52 21.64 -6.53 4.47
N SER A 53 21.97 -6.29 5.75
CA SER A 53 23.17 -6.87 6.38
C SER A 53 23.16 -8.41 6.42
N LEU A 54 21.98 -9.03 6.36
CA LEU A 54 21.80 -10.48 6.23
C LEU A 54 21.79 -10.95 4.76
N GLY A 55 22.12 -10.07 3.80
CA GLY A 55 22.15 -10.36 2.36
C GLY A 55 20.76 -10.43 1.71
N LYS A 56 19.69 -10.04 2.42
CA LYS A 56 18.33 -10.03 1.88
C LYS A 56 17.99 -8.63 1.36
N LYS A 57 17.99 -8.47 0.03
CA LYS A 57 17.59 -7.20 -0.60
C LYS A 57 16.12 -6.92 -0.34
N ILE A 58 15.82 -5.77 0.26
CA ILE A 58 14.45 -5.30 0.45
C ILE A 58 14.17 -4.16 -0.53
N VAL A 59 13.22 -4.40 -1.43
CA VAL A 59 12.63 -3.32 -2.22
C VAL A 59 11.45 -2.75 -1.42
N PHE A 60 11.59 -1.52 -0.97
CA PHE A 60 10.56 -0.70 -0.32
C PHE A 60 10.64 0.70 -0.93
N LEU A 61 9.62 1.08 -1.69
CA LEU A 61 9.63 2.27 -2.56
C LEU A 61 8.77 3.42 -2.00
N LEU A 62 8.65 3.49 -0.67
CA LEU A 62 8.01 4.62 0.02
C LEU A 62 9.09 5.54 0.57
N THR A 63 8.82 6.84 0.64
CA THR A 63 9.58 7.78 1.45
C THR A 63 8.84 8.07 2.76
N GLU A 64 9.53 8.67 3.73
CA GLU A 64 8.92 9.09 5.01
C GLU A 64 7.68 9.98 4.79
N GLN A 65 7.75 10.90 3.82
CA GLN A 65 6.66 11.83 3.52
C GLN A 65 5.44 11.14 2.88
N GLN A 66 5.64 9.93 2.36
CA GLN A 66 4.60 9.11 1.74
C GLN A 66 4.02 8.09 2.72
N LEU A 67 4.49 8.07 3.97
CA LEU A 67 4.04 7.16 4.99
C LEU A 67 2.63 7.54 5.43
N THR A 68 1.64 6.83 4.91
CA THR A 68 0.22 6.99 5.23
C THR A 68 -0.39 5.61 5.44
N PRO A 69 -1.50 5.49 6.19
CA PRO A 69 -2.19 4.22 6.30
C PRO A 69 -2.58 3.68 4.91
N SER A 70 -3.07 4.54 4.02
CA SER A 70 -3.41 4.16 2.64
C SER A 70 -2.23 3.54 1.87
N SER A 71 -1.04 4.18 1.91
CA SER A 71 0.13 3.66 1.19
C SER A 71 0.64 2.34 1.77
N LEU A 72 0.61 2.18 3.09
CA LEU A 72 0.96 0.93 3.75
C LEU A 72 -0.04 -0.19 3.45
N ILE A 73 -1.34 0.10 3.42
CA ILE A 73 -2.36 -0.89 3.07
C ILE A 73 -2.25 -1.31 1.61
N LEU A 74 -1.93 -0.40 0.68
CA LEU A 74 -1.69 -0.78 -0.72
C LEU A 74 -0.53 -1.76 -0.86
N GLU A 75 0.60 -1.51 -0.19
CA GLU A 75 1.73 -2.46 -0.17
C GLU A 75 1.36 -3.79 0.49
N ALA A 76 0.59 -3.76 1.58
CA ALA A 76 0.12 -4.97 2.25
C ALA A 76 -0.82 -5.79 1.36
N LEU A 77 -1.76 -5.16 0.65
CA LEU A 77 -2.71 -5.83 -0.24
C LEU A 77 -2.00 -6.51 -1.41
N VAL A 78 -0.99 -5.87 -2.01
CA VAL A 78 -0.17 -6.52 -3.05
C VAL A 78 0.45 -7.81 -2.53
N PHE A 79 0.96 -7.81 -1.30
CA PHE A 79 1.56 -9.01 -0.72
C PHE A 79 0.52 -10.08 -0.36
N ILE A 80 -0.58 -9.68 0.28
CA ILE A 80 -1.68 -10.57 0.70
C ILE A 80 -2.24 -11.29 -0.52
N LEU A 81 -2.56 -10.55 -1.58
CA LEU A 81 -3.21 -11.10 -2.77
C LEU A 81 -2.26 -11.96 -3.60
N ALA A 82 -0.99 -11.60 -3.70
CA ALA A 82 0.01 -12.44 -4.36
C ALA A 82 0.17 -13.85 -3.72
N ARG A 83 -0.39 -14.08 -2.53
CA ARG A 83 -0.32 -15.35 -1.79
C ARG A 83 -1.68 -15.92 -1.40
N SER A 84 -2.77 -15.21 -1.69
CA SER A 84 -4.10 -15.68 -1.35
C SER A 84 -4.52 -16.76 -2.35
N THR A 85 -4.90 -17.93 -1.84
CA THR A 85 -5.60 -18.96 -2.61
C THR A 85 -7.10 -18.98 -2.31
N ASP A 86 -7.57 -18.05 -1.47
CA ASP A 86 -8.97 -17.96 -1.07
C ASP A 86 -9.75 -17.04 -2.00
N GLU A 87 -10.60 -17.65 -2.82
CA GLU A 87 -11.51 -16.95 -3.75
C GLU A 87 -12.53 -16.06 -3.03
N ASN A 88 -12.81 -16.31 -1.74
CA ASN A 88 -13.74 -15.47 -0.97
C ASN A 88 -13.16 -14.09 -0.69
N VAL A 89 -11.83 -13.95 -0.63
CA VAL A 89 -11.16 -12.66 -0.39
C VAL A 89 -11.53 -11.66 -1.49
N LYS A 90 -11.59 -12.10 -2.75
CA LYS A 90 -12.01 -11.26 -3.87
C LYS A 90 -13.44 -10.75 -3.70
N THR A 91 -14.35 -11.65 -3.35
CA THR A 91 -15.77 -11.32 -3.13
C THR A 91 -15.91 -10.31 -2.00
N GLU A 92 -15.19 -10.51 -0.91
CA GLU A 92 -15.25 -9.61 0.25
C GLU A 92 -14.61 -8.25 -0.04
N MET A 93 -13.50 -8.20 -0.81
CA MET A 93 -12.91 -6.94 -1.27
C MET A 93 -13.88 -6.13 -2.14
N LEU A 94 -14.66 -6.81 -2.99
CA LEU A 94 -15.71 -6.16 -3.79
C LEU A 94 -16.84 -5.62 -2.90
N ASN A 95 -17.30 -6.44 -1.94
CA ASN A 95 -18.38 -6.08 -1.02
C ASN A 95 -18.01 -4.90 -0.10
N LEU A 96 -16.76 -4.84 0.34
CA LEU A 96 -16.25 -3.77 1.21
C LEU A 96 -15.84 -2.50 0.45
N GLY A 97 -16.03 -2.46 -0.87
CA GLY A 97 -15.71 -1.29 -1.68
C GLY A 97 -14.22 -1.09 -1.95
N ILE A 98 -13.37 -2.09 -1.66
CA ILE A 98 -11.91 -1.96 -1.82
C ILE A 98 -11.57 -1.87 -3.30
N LEU A 99 -12.12 -2.76 -4.14
CA LEU A 99 -11.83 -2.76 -5.57
C LEU A 99 -12.27 -1.47 -6.27
N GLN A 100 -13.45 -0.95 -5.90
CA GLN A 100 -13.98 0.32 -6.38
C GLN A 100 -13.08 1.48 -6.00
N TYR A 101 -12.55 1.48 -4.76
CA TYR A 101 -11.56 2.46 -4.34
C TYR A 101 -10.27 2.36 -5.17
N ILE A 102 -9.74 1.16 -5.41
CA ILE A 102 -8.53 0.95 -6.22
C ILE A 102 -8.72 1.46 -7.64
N VAL A 103 -9.83 1.12 -8.30
CA VAL A 103 -10.15 1.60 -9.65
C VAL A 103 -10.28 3.13 -9.70
N GLY A 104 -11.00 3.72 -8.74
CA GLY A 104 -11.10 5.18 -8.66
C GLY A 104 -9.75 5.86 -8.41
N LYS A 105 -8.85 5.23 -7.65
CA LYS A 105 -7.48 5.71 -7.44
C LYS A 105 -6.65 5.63 -8.72
N VAL A 106 -6.77 4.56 -9.50
CA VAL A 106 -6.14 4.43 -10.83
C VAL A 106 -6.59 5.56 -11.74
N GLU A 107 -7.90 5.77 -11.88
CA GLU A 107 -8.46 6.83 -12.71
C GLU A 107 -7.90 8.20 -12.31
N LYS A 108 -7.94 8.53 -11.01
CA LYS A 108 -7.40 9.79 -10.48
C LYS A 108 -5.92 9.98 -10.79
N ILE A 109 -5.10 8.94 -10.64
CA ILE A 109 -3.66 9.01 -10.91
C ILE A 109 -3.40 9.17 -12.41
N VAL A 110 -4.11 8.42 -13.27
CA VAL A 110 -3.97 8.52 -14.72
C VAL A 110 -4.36 9.91 -15.22
N LEU A 111 -5.48 10.46 -14.75
CA LEU A 111 -5.88 11.84 -15.08
C LEU A 111 -4.82 12.85 -14.65
N ARG A 112 -4.24 12.66 -13.46
CA ARG A 112 -3.16 13.52 -12.97
C ARG A 112 -1.92 13.45 -13.85
N LEU A 113 -1.50 12.25 -14.25
CA LEU A 113 -0.36 12.04 -15.14
C LEU A 113 -0.58 12.65 -16.54
N LEU A 114 -1.82 12.71 -17.02
CA LEU A 114 -2.16 13.27 -18.33
C LEU A 114 -2.27 14.79 -18.33
N HIS A 115 -2.75 15.38 -17.23
CA HIS A 115 -3.14 16.79 -17.19
C HIS A 115 -2.24 17.69 -16.34
N ASP A 116 -1.60 17.17 -15.28
CA ASP A 116 -0.75 17.97 -14.41
C ASP A 116 0.69 18.06 -14.96
N LYS A 117 1.34 19.21 -14.79
CA LYS A 117 2.79 19.36 -15.02
C LYS A 117 3.56 18.89 -13.78
N LEU A 118 3.71 17.57 -13.66
CA LEU A 118 4.45 16.95 -12.56
C LEU A 118 5.97 17.03 -12.77
N SER A 119 6.72 17.10 -11.67
CA SER A 119 8.16 16.87 -11.72
C SER A 119 8.45 15.40 -12.07
N GLU A 120 9.68 15.09 -12.49
CA GLU A 120 10.10 13.70 -12.72
C GLU A 120 9.91 12.85 -11.46
N SER A 121 10.29 13.38 -10.29
CA SER A 121 10.13 12.70 -9.01
C SER A 121 8.66 12.41 -8.71
N ASP A 122 7.77 13.40 -8.85
CA ASP A 122 6.34 13.22 -8.62
C ASP A 122 5.73 12.20 -9.59
N THR A 123 6.17 12.21 -10.84
CA THR A 123 5.75 11.26 -11.88
C THR A 123 6.11 9.83 -11.48
N ILE A 124 7.36 9.59 -11.09
CA ILE A 124 7.82 8.27 -10.61
C ILE A 124 6.98 7.81 -9.42
N GLN A 125 6.70 8.71 -8.47
CA GLN A 125 5.88 8.38 -7.30
C GLN A 125 4.46 7.98 -7.70
N GLN A 126 3.83 8.70 -8.63
CA GLN A 126 2.51 8.31 -9.15
C GLN A 126 2.55 6.94 -9.83
N LEU A 127 3.59 6.64 -10.61
CA LEU A 127 3.76 5.36 -11.29
C LEU A 127 3.94 4.19 -10.31
N VAL A 128 4.65 4.39 -9.20
CA VAL A 128 4.78 3.35 -8.15
C VAL A 128 3.42 3.00 -7.55
N VAL A 129 2.61 4.00 -7.20
CA VAL A 129 1.26 3.76 -6.66
C VAL A 129 0.37 3.08 -7.70
N LEU A 130 0.48 3.50 -8.96
CA LEU A 130 -0.27 2.91 -10.07
C LEU A 130 0.10 1.45 -10.30
N GLU A 131 1.39 1.11 -10.26
CA GLU A 131 1.88 -0.27 -10.35
C GLU A 131 1.29 -1.15 -9.24
N ARG A 132 1.23 -0.66 -8.00
CA ARG A 132 0.60 -1.40 -6.89
C ARG A 132 -0.89 -1.62 -7.11
N CYS A 133 -1.61 -0.60 -7.59
CA CYS A 133 -3.02 -0.74 -7.91
C CYS A 133 -3.26 -1.79 -8.99
N PHE A 134 -2.45 -1.78 -10.07
CA PHE A 134 -2.56 -2.80 -11.12
C PHE A 134 -2.23 -4.20 -10.63
N ARG A 135 -1.21 -4.37 -9.79
CA ARG A 135 -0.90 -5.69 -9.21
C ARG A 135 -2.03 -6.24 -8.33
N ILE A 136 -2.71 -5.36 -7.59
CA ILE A 136 -3.92 -5.74 -6.83
C ILE A 136 -5.01 -6.22 -7.80
N LEU A 137 -5.30 -5.43 -8.84
CA LEU A 137 -6.34 -5.74 -9.83
C LEU A 137 -6.04 -7.03 -10.60
N GLU A 138 -4.81 -7.21 -11.06
CA GLU A 138 -4.33 -8.43 -11.72
C GLU A 138 -4.54 -9.64 -10.81
N SER A 139 -4.17 -9.53 -9.53
CA SER A 139 -4.30 -10.64 -8.56
C SER A 139 -5.75 -11.03 -8.29
N VAL A 140 -6.71 -10.10 -8.45
CA VAL A 140 -8.14 -10.40 -8.34
C VAL A 140 -8.79 -10.67 -9.70
N GLY A 141 -8.03 -10.73 -10.79
CA GLY A 141 -8.50 -11.12 -12.13
C GLY A 141 -9.22 -10.02 -12.91
N PHE A 142 -8.74 -8.77 -12.84
CA PHE A 142 -9.09 -7.68 -13.76
C PHE A 142 -7.93 -7.33 -14.69
#